data_AF-A0A7C6SNS4-F1
#
_entry.id   AF-A0A7C6SNS4-F1
#
_cell.length_a   1.000
_cell.length_b   1.000
_cell.length_c   1.000
_cell.angle_alpha   90.00
_cell.angle_beta   90.00
_cell.angle_gamma   90.00
#
_symmetry.space_group_name_H-M   'P 1'
#
loop_
_entity.id
_entity.type
_entity.pdbx_description
1 polymer ?
#
loop_
_entity_poly.entity_id
_entity_poly.type
_entity_poly.pdbx_seq_one_letter_code
_entity_poly.pdbx_strand_id
1 'polypeptide(L)'
;MVALAGVVTNLIMFLLAMLLTVLISRFLYQPEAVAVAGYQDILGFNGRLFAIQLYPQYAYALTPLIASQPLLHVQRFLFQFQLVNLGLGLFNLLPFPPLDGFHAMNNIVFRGRLNLYSHAFRIAQAGLIILLISTDFIGNFLGQAISAIQSFVLQGMLMLPGLG
;
A
#
# COMPACT_ATOMS: atom_id res chain seq x y z
N MET A 1 -15.55 2.86 18.62
CA MET A 1 -15.22 2.00 17.46
C MET A 1 -15.12 2.76 16.14
N VAL A 2 -15.45 4.05 16.06
CA VAL A 2 -15.41 4.82 14.80
C VAL A 2 -13.97 5.14 14.33
N ALA A 3 -13.03 5.32 15.26
CA ALA A 3 -11.64 5.71 14.96
C ALA A 3 -10.79 4.68 14.19
N LEU A 4 -11.30 3.48 13.90
CA LEU A 4 -10.56 2.49 13.09
C LEU A 4 -11.30 2.15 11.79
N ALA A 5 -12.51 2.65 11.58
CA ALA A 5 -13.32 2.28 10.43
C ALA A 5 -12.64 2.65 9.11
N GLY A 6 -12.03 3.84 9.04
CA GLY A 6 -11.27 4.28 7.87
C GLY A 6 -10.05 3.41 7.60
N VAL A 7 -9.25 3.15 8.63
CA VAL A 7 -8.07 2.26 8.56
C VAL A 7 -8.47 0.86 8.08
N VAL A 8 -9.48 0.25 8.71
CA VAL A 8 -9.94 -1.10 8.38
C VAL A 8 -10.45 -1.16 6.94
N THR A 9 -11.24 -0.18 6.51
CA THR A 9 -11.73 -0.11 5.13
C THR A 9 -10.58 -0.06 4.14
N ASN A 10 -9.60 0.82 4.37
CA ASN A 10 -8.42 0.92 3.51
C ASN A 10 -7.65 -0.42 3.45
N LEU A 11 -7.43 -1.09 4.59
CA LEU A 11 -6.75 -2.39 4.61
C LEU A 11 -7.55 -3.48 3.87
N ILE A 12 -8.87 -3.51 4.01
CA ILE A 12 -9.73 -4.44 3.26
C ILE A 12 -9.64 -4.17 1.76
N MET A 13 -9.72 -2.91 1.34
CA MET A 13 -9.60 -2.53 -0.07
C MET A 13 -8.23 -2.88 -0.65
N PHE A 14 -7.17 -2.69 0.14
CA PHE A 14 -5.82 -3.16 -0.23
C PHE A 14 -5.79 -4.68 -0.44
N LEU A 15 -6.31 -5.47 0.50
CA LEU A 15 -6.33 -6.94 0.39
C LEU A 15 -7.14 -7.43 -0.81
N LEU A 16 -8.32 -6.86 -1.04
CA LEU A 16 -9.16 -7.20 -2.19
C LEU A 16 -8.46 -6.88 -3.51
N ALA A 17 -7.83 -5.71 -3.60
CA ALA A 17 -7.12 -5.31 -4.81
C ALA A 17 -5.86 -6.15 -5.05
N MET A 18 -5.13 -6.50 -3.98
CA MET A 18 -3.99 -7.41 -4.06
C MET A 18 -4.41 -8.80 -4.57
N LEU A 19 -5.53 -9.33 -4.06
CA LEU A 19 -6.09 -10.60 -4.55
C LEU A 19 -6.43 -10.54 -6.04
N LEU A 20 -7.11 -9.48 -6.48
CA LEU A 20 -7.44 -9.27 -7.89
C LEU A 20 -6.19 -9.14 -8.76
N THR A 21 -5.16 -8.45 -8.27
CA THR A 21 -3.87 -8.32 -8.94
C THR A 21 -3.20 -9.67 -9.17
N VAL A 22 -3.20 -10.56 -8.17
CA VAL A 22 -2.65 -11.91 -8.33
C VAL A 22 -3.49 -12.72 -9.33
N LEU A 23 -4.82 -12.63 -9.26
CA LEU A 23 -5.71 -13.35 -10.19
C LEU A 23 -5.53 -12.89 -11.65
N ILE A 24 -5.49 -11.58 -11.88
CA ILE A 24 -5.32 -10.99 -13.22
C ILE A 24 -3.93 -11.30 -13.78
N SER A 25 -2.91 -11.36 -12.92
CA SER A 25 -1.53 -11.63 -13.34
C SER A 25 -1.39 -12.92 -14.15
N ARG A 26 -2.23 -13.93 -13.89
CA ARG A 26 -2.23 -15.22 -14.60
C ARG A 26 -2.62 -15.12 -16.07
N PHE A 27 -3.44 -14.15 -16.41
CA PHE A 27 -3.93 -13.92 -17.77
C PHE A 27 -3.21 -12.76 -18.46
N LEU A 28 -2.61 -11.88 -17.67
CA LEU A 28 -1.92 -10.70 -18.16
C LEU A 28 -0.52 -11.01 -18.64
N TYR A 29 0.24 -11.83 -17.92
CA TYR A 29 1.67 -12.05 -18.22
C TYR A 29 1.91 -13.37 -18.93
N GLN A 30 2.92 -13.37 -19.81
CA GLN A 30 3.38 -14.60 -20.44
C GLN A 30 4.03 -15.53 -19.39
N PRO A 31 3.69 -16.84 -19.34
CA PRO A 31 4.22 -17.75 -18.35
C PRO A 31 5.76 -17.84 -18.36
N GLU A 32 6.36 -17.79 -19.55
CA GLU A 32 7.82 -17.82 -19.75
C GLU A 32 8.49 -16.59 -19.12
N ALA A 33 7.90 -15.42 -19.31
CA ALA A 33 8.42 -14.17 -18.76
C ALA A 33 8.27 -14.12 -17.22
N VAL A 34 7.19 -14.70 -16.67
CA VAL A 34 7.01 -14.87 -15.23
C VAL A 34 8.02 -15.86 -14.66
N ALA A 35 8.32 -16.97 -15.35
CA ALA A 35 9.31 -17.95 -14.88
C ALA A 35 10.72 -17.35 -14.76
N VAL A 36 11.07 -16.40 -15.62
CA VAL A 36 12.37 -15.72 -15.60
C VAL A 36 12.41 -14.59 -14.56
N ALA A 37 11.38 -13.75 -14.49
CA ALA A 37 11.39 -12.58 -13.61
C ALA A 37 10.90 -12.86 -12.18
N GLY A 38 9.94 -13.78 -12.04
CA GLY A 38 9.25 -14.09 -10.79
C GLY A 38 8.14 -13.08 -10.47
N TYR A 39 7.07 -13.59 -9.83
CA TYR A 39 5.94 -12.75 -9.41
C TYR A 39 6.33 -11.64 -8.44
N GLN A 40 7.37 -11.83 -7.63
CA GLN A 40 7.84 -10.81 -6.68
C GLN A 40 8.39 -9.57 -7.40
N ASP A 41 9.11 -9.72 -8.51
CA ASP A 41 9.63 -8.56 -9.25
C ASP A 41 8.52 -7.84 -10.06
N ILE A 42 7.51 -8.60 -10.50
CA ILE A 42 6.40 -8.10 -11.32
C ILE A 42 5.31 -7.43 -10.49
N LEU A 43 4.96 -8.00 -9.33
CA LEU A 43 3.83 -7.58 -8.49
C LEU A 43 4.25 -6.90 -7.18
N GLY A 44 5.48 -7.12 -6.71
CA GLY A 44 5.98 -6.57 -5.46
C GLY A 44 6.33 -5.09 -5.60
N PHE A 45 6.05 -4.29 -4.59
CA PHE A 45 6.29 -2.84 -4.64
C PHE A 45 7.77 -2.45 -4.71
N ASN A 46 8.65 -3.34 -4.24
CA ASN A 46 10.10 -3.22 -4.39
C ASN A 46 10.61 -3.76 -5.74
N GLY A 47 9.73 -4.37 -6.53
CA GLY A 47 10.04 -4.98 -7.81
C GLY A 47 10.33 -3.93 -8.88
N ARG A 48 11.36 -4.18 -9.68
CA ARG A 48 11.72 -3.30 -10.80
C ARG A 48 10.63 -3.31 -11.86
N LEU A 49 10.10 -4.50 -12.19
CA LEU A 49 9.05 -4.62 -13.19
C LEU A 49 7.72 -4.04 -12.70
N PHE A 50 7.43 -4.11 -11.40
CA PHE A 50 6.34 -3.35 -10.80
C PHE A 50 6.48 -1.85 -11.06
N ALA A 51 7.64 -1.26 -10.74
CA ALA A 51 7.88 0.17 -10.95
C ALA A 51 7.70 0.57 -12.42
N ILE A 52 8.28 -0.19 -13.35
CA ILE A 52 8.17 0.05 -14.80
C ILE A 52 6.70 0.03 -15.26
N GLN A 53 5.87 -0.84 -14.70
CA GLN A 53 4.45 -0.92 -15.04
C GLN A 53 3.66 0.32 -14.65
N LEU A 54 4.05 1.02 -13.59
CA LEU A 54 3.35 2.25 -13.16
C LEU A 54 3.54 3.42 -14.12
N TYR A 55 4.61 3.41 -14.92
CA TYR A 55 4.97 4.50 -15.81
C TYR A 55 4.64 4.16 -17.27
N PRO A 56 3.64 4.82 -17.89
CA PRO A 56 3.25 4.56 -19.27
C PRO A 56 4.39 4.72 -20.28
N GLN A 57 5.38 5.58 -20.00
CA GLN A 57 6.52 5.80 -20.88
C GLN A 57 7.38 4.54 -21.12
N TYR A 58 7.33 3.55 -20.22
CA TYR A 58 8.07 2.30 -20.37
C TYR A 58 7.22 1.15 -20.93
N ALA A 59 6.05 1.44 -21.51
CA ALA A 59 5.17 0.42 -22.06
C ALA A 59 5.88 -0.52 -23.06
N TYR A 60 6.78 0.01 -23.90
CA TYR A 60 7.55 -0.79 -24.85
C TYR A 60 8.44 -1.85 -24.18
N ALA A 61 9.01 -1.56 -23.01
CA ALA A 61 9.83 -2.50 -22.24
C ALA A 61 9.01 -3.66 -21.66
N LEU A 62 7.68 -3.52 -21.56
CA LEU A 62 6.77 -4.53 -21.02
C LEU A 62 6.15 -5.41 -22.11
N THR A 63 6.29 -5.04 -23.39
CA THR A 63 5.78 -5.83 -24.53
C THR A 63 6.14 -7.32 -24.47
N PRO A 64 7.38 -7.75 -24.15
CA PRO A 64 7.69 -9.17 -24.05
C PRO A 64 7.06 -9.86 -22.82
N LEU A 65 6.65 -9.09 -21.81
CA LEU A 65 6.05 -9.60 -20.57
C LEU A 65 4.52 -9.77 -20.69
N ILE A 66 3.87 -9.02 -21.58
CA ILE A 66 2.41 -8.85 -21.61
C ILE A 66 1.75 -9.72 -22.70
N ALA A 67 0.76 -10.51 -22.31
CA ALA A 67 -0.13 -11.24 -23.20
C ALA A 67 -1.39 -10.44 -23.60
N SER A 68 -1.86 -9.53 -22.75
CA SER A 68 -3.10 -8.77 -22.97
C SER A 68 -2.98 -7.30 -22.55
N GLN A 69 -3.02 -6.39 -23.54
CA GLN A 69 -2.94 -4.94 -23.28
C GLN A 69 -4.12 -4.37 -22.47
N PRO A 70 -5.39 -4.76 -22.68
CA PRO A 70 -6.48 -4.23 -21.87
C PRO A 70 -6.34 -4.55 -20.38
N LEU A 71 -5.87 -5.76 -20.05
CA LEU A 71 -5.65 -6.20 -18.66
C LEU A 71 -4.52 -5.41 -17.99
N LEU A 72 -3.56 -4.87 -18.75
CA LEU A 72 -2.50 -4.03 -18.20
C LEU A 72 -3.05 -2.74 -17.56
N HIS A 73 -4.07 -2.14 -18.17
CA HIS A 73 -4.68 -0.91 -17.62
C HIS A 73 -5.40 -1.21 -16.30
N VAL A 74 -6.10 -2.33 -16.22
CA VAL A 74 -6.74 -2.79 -14.98
C VAL A 74 -5.68 -3.07 -13.91
N GLN A 75 -4.58 -3.74 -14.29
CA GLN A 75 -3.48 -4.03 -13.38
C GLN A 75 -2.82 -2.75 -12.83
N ARG A 76 -2.57 -1.76 -13.69
CA ARG A 76 -2.02 -0.45 -13.28
C ARG A 76 -2.94 0.27 -12.29
N PHE A 77 -4.24 0.27 -12.57
CA PHE A 77 -5.23 0.81 -11.66
C PHE A 77 -5.18 0.09 -10.31
N LEU A 78 -5.16 -1.24 -10.30
CA LEU A 78 -5.10 -2.03 -9.07
C LEU A 78 -3.82 -1.75 -8.28
N PHE A 79 -2.67 -1.60 -8.94
CA PHE A 79 -1.41 -1.26 -8.27
C PHE A 79 -1.49 0.12 -7.58
N GLN A 80 -1.98 1.13 -8.28
CA GLN A 80 -2.17 2.47 -7.70
C GLN A 80 -3.20 2.43 -6.56
N PHE A 81 -4.28 1.69 -6.74
CA PHE A 81 -5.32 1.52 -5.74
C PHE A 81 -4.77 0.84 -4.48
N GLN A 82 -3.94 -0.19 -4.61
CA GLN A 82 -3.26 -0.83 -3.48
C GLN A 82 -2.31 0.13 -2.77
N LEU A 83 -1.47 0.86 -3.52
CA LEU A 83 -0.53 1.84 -2.97
C LEU A 83 -1.26 2.91 -2.14
N VAL A 84 -2.34 3.47 -2.69
CA VAL A 84 -3.15 4.49 -2.00
C VAL A 84 -3.81 3.92 -0.75
N ASN A 85 -4.49 2.78 -0.85
CA ASN A 85 -5.20 2.21 0.29
C ASN A 85 -4.25 1.77 1.41
N LEU A 86 -3.15 1.08 1.08
CA LEU A 86 -2.16 0.68 2.09
C LEU A 86 -1.48 1.90 2.69
N GLY A 87 -1.10 2.88 1.87
CA GLY A 87 -0.50 4.13 2.32
C GLY A 87 -1.42 4.92 3.25
N LEU A 88 -2.69 5.11 2.88
CA LEU A 88 -3.68 5.79 3.72
C LEU A 88 -3.99 5.02 5.01
N GLY A 89 -4.10 3.69 4.93
CA GLY A 89 -4.32 2.84 6.10
C GLY A 89 -3.19 2.97 7.12
N LEU A 90 -1.94 2.91 6.67
CA LEU A 90 -0.76 3.04 7.54
C LEU A 90 -0.55 4.46 8.03
N PHE A 91 -0.76 5.48 7.18
CA PHE A 91 -0.69 6.88 7.59
C PHE A 91 -1.70 7.16 8.70
N ASN A 92 -2.96 6.71 8.54
CA ASN A 92 -3.99 6.90 9.56
C ASN A 92 -3.74 6.08 10.84
N LEU A 93 -2.86 5.09 10.84
CA LEU A 93 -2.45 4.36 12.04
C LEU A 93 -1.35 5.07 12.84
N LEU A 94 -0.71 6.10 12.28
CA LEU A 94 0.33 6.82 13.00
C LEU A 94 -0.24 7.48 14.28
N PRO A 95 0.49 7.41 15.41
CA PRO A 95 0.00 7.89 16.70
C PRO A 95 0.11 9.41 16.86
N PHE A 96 -0.26 10.19 15.83
CA PHE A 96 -0.21 11.66 15.82
C PHE A 96 -1.60 12.25 15.57
N PRO A 97 -2.06 13.25 16.35
CA PRO A 97 -3.27 14.00 16.00
C PRO A 97 -3.08 14.74 14.67
N PRO A 98 -4.09 14.83 13.79
CA PRO A 98 -5.50 14.44 13.94
C PRO A 98 -5.81 12.98 13.53
N LEU A 99 -4.81 12.14 13.32
CA LEU A 99 -4.96 10.83 12.72
C LEU A 99 -5.71 9.86 13.64
N ASP A 100 -6.43 8.93 13.02
CA ASP A 100 -7.22 7.89 13.67
C ASP A 100 -6.41 7.07 14.71
N GLY A 101 -5.14 6.82 14.41
CA GLY A 101 -4.17 6.11 15.24
C GLY A 101 -3.90 6.78 16.59
N PHE A 102 -4.01 8.11 16.67
CA PHE A 102 -3.90 8.82 17.95
C PHE A 102 -5.05 8.45 18.90
N HIS A 103 -6.27 8.39 18.40
CA HIS A 103 -7.43 7.99 19.19
C HIS A 103 -7.37 6.50 19.56
N ALA A 104 -6.93 5.65 18.63
CA ALA A 104 -6.71 4.23 18.92
C ALA A 104 -5.66 4.04 20.04
N MET A 105 -4.50 4.71 19.93
CA MET A 105 -3.46 4.68 20.96
C MET A 105 -3.96 5.22 22.30
N ASN A 106 -4.64 6.37 22.32
CA ASN A 106 -5.17 6.94 23.55
C ASN A 106 -6.15 5.99 24.25
N ASN A 107 -7.05 5.36 23.51
CA ASN A 107 -8.04 4.44 24.07
C ASN A 107 -7.41 3.13 24.55
N ILE A 108 -6.46 2.56 23.80
CA ILE A 108 -5.85 1.25 24.11
C ILE A 108 -4.77 1.40 25.19
N VAL A 109 -3.82 2.32 24.99
CA VAL A 109 -2.64 2.45 25.85
C VAL A 109 -2.94 3.34 27.05
N PHE A 110 -3.53 4.51 26.80
CA PHE A 110 -3.75 5.53 27.84
C PHE A 110 -5.14 5.45 28.48
N ARG A 111 -5.96 4.45 28.11
CA ARG A 111 -7.34 4.24 28.61
C ARG A 111 -8.21 5.50 28.53
N GLY A 112 -8.02 6.29 27.46
CA GLY A 112 -8.77 7.52 27.21
C GLY A 112 -8.37 8.72 28.09
N ARG A 113 -7.25 8.64 28.82
CA ARG A 113 -6.82 9.70 29.75
C ARG A 113 -6.16 10.90 29.07
N LEU A 114 -5.75 10.79 27.80
CA LEU A 114 -5.22 11.93 27.06
C LEU A 114 -6.37 12.74 26.45
N ASN A 115 -6.84 13.74 27.18
CA ASN A 115 -7.71 14.78 26.64
C ASN A 115 -6.84 15.96 26.17
N LEU A 116 -6.49 15.96 24.89
CA LEU A 116 -5.82 17.12 24.29
C LEU A 116 -6.81 18.29 24.20
N TYR A 117 -6.47 19.41 24.84
CA TYR A 117 -7.16 20.68 24.61
C TYR A 117 -7.08 21.07 23.12
N SER A 118 -8.11 21.73 22.61
CA SER A 118 -8.25 22.10 21.18
C SER A 118 -7.05 22.88 20.61
N HIS A 119 -6.31 23.61 21.46
CA HIS A 119 -5.08 24.29 21.07
C HIS A 119 -3.90 23.32 20.84
N ALA A 120 -3.72 22.34 21.73
CA ALA A 120 -2.67 21.33 21.61
C ALA A 120 -2.87 20.45 20.37
N PHE A 121 -4.13 20.15 20.02
CA PHE A 121 -4.48 19.42 18.80
C PHE A 121 -4.05 20.17 17.53
N ARG A 122 -4.30 21.48 17.46
CA ARG A 122 -3.88 22.33 16.34
C ARG A 122 -2.36 22.44 16.22
N ILE A 123 -1.66 22.56 17.36
CA ILE A 123 -0.19 22.56 17.37
C ILE A 123 0.34 21.22 16.86
N ALA A 124 -0.20 20.10 17.34
CA ALA A 124 0.22 18.77 16.90
C ALA A 124 0.01 18.57 15.40
N GLN A 125 -1.13 19.02 14.87
CA GLN A 125 -1.41 18.98 13.43
C GLN A 125 -0.42 19.85 12.63
N ALA A 126 -0.16 21.08 13.07
CA ALA A 126 0.83 21.95 12.42
C ALA A 126 2.24 21.33 12.48
N GLY A 127 2.61 20.75 13.61
CA GLY A 127 3.88 20.03 13.79
C GLY A 127 3.99 18.83 12.86
N LEU A 128 2.92 18.05 12.68
CA LEU A 128 2.88 16.94 11.74
C LEU A 128 3.06 17.42 10.30
N ILE A 129 2.38 18.50 9.89
CA ILE A 129 2.52 19.08 8.55
C ILE A 129 3.96 19.56 8.32
N ILE A 130 4.54 20.27 9.30
CA ILE A 130 5.93 20.73 9.23
C ILE A 130 6.87 19.53 9.12
N LEU A 131 6.66 18.48 9.90
CA LEU A 131 7.48 17.26 9.86
C LEU A 131 7.41 16.58 8.49
N LEU A 132 6.22 16.47 7.90
CA LEU A 132 6.02 15.86 6.57
C LEU A 132 6.68 16.65 5.44
N ILE A 133 6.71 17.97 5.53
CA ILE A 133 7.29 18.84 4.48
C ILE A 133 8.80 19.03 4.69
N SER A 134 9.26 19.05 5.95
CA SER A 134 10.66 19.37 6.28
C SER A 134 11.54 18.13 6.38
N THR A 135 10.97 16.94 6.53
CA THR A 135 11.73 15.70 6.72
C THR A 135 11.15 14.54 5.93
N ASP A 136 12.05 13.67 5.45
CA ASP A 136 11.67 12.41 4.82
C ASP A 136 11.43 11.29 5.84
N PHE A 137 11.46 11.58 7.14
CA PHE A 137 11.38 10.54 8.18
C PHE A 137 10.09 9.71 8.06
N ILE A 138 8.94 10.38 8.01
CA ILE A 138 7.65 9.69 7.87
C ILE A 138 7.55 9.00 6.50
N GLY A 139 8.03 9.65 5.43
CA GLY A 139 8.03 9.08 4.08
C GLY A 139 8.85 7.78 4.00
N ASN A 140 10.06 7.78 4.55
CA ASN A 140 10.94 6.61 4.59
C ASN A 140 10.37 5.50 5.47
N PHE A 141 9.83 5.84 6.64
CA PHE A 141 9.19 4.87 7.53
C PHE A 141 7.98 4.21 6.85
N LEU A 142 7.08 5.02 6.28
CA LEU A 142 5.90 4.51 5.58
C LEU A 142 6.28 3.72 4.34
N GLY A 143 7.25 4.19 3.54
CA GLY A 143 7.73 3.46 2.37
C GLY A 143 8.22 2.05 2.72
N GLN A 144 9.04 1.93 3.77
CA GLN A 144 9.50 0.63 4.27
C GLN A 144 8.34 -0.23 4.78
N ALA A 145 7.42 0.35 5.56
CA ALA A 145 6.27 -0.38 6.09
C ALA A 145 5.33 -0.88 4.99
N ILE A 146 5.00 -0.02 4.02
CA ILE A 146 4.17 -0.34 2.85
C ILE A 146 4.81 -1.51 2.09
N SER A 147 6.08 -1.38 1.73
CA SER A 147 6.80 -2.41 0.97
C SER A 147 6.90 -3.73 1.74
N ALA A 148 7.18 -3.70 3.04
CA ALA A 148 7.29 -4.89 3.87
C ALA A 148 5.94 -5.63 3.99
N ILE A 149 4.87 -4.88 4.30
CA ILE A 149 3.52 -5.46 4.42
C ILE A 149 3.06 -6.01 3.07
N GLN A 150 3.25 -5.26 1.99
CA GLN A 150 2.83 -5.70 0.67
C GLN A 150 3.58 -6.95 0.22
N SER A 151 4.89 -7.02 0.44
CA SER A 151 5.70 -8.19 0.10
C SER A 151 5.27 -9.42 0.90
N PHE A 152 5.03 -9.25 2.21
CA PHE A 152 4.54 -10.32 3.08
C PHE A 152 3.18 -10.85 2.63
N VAL A 153 2.23 -9.96 2.37
CA VAL A 153 0.88 -10.34 1.91
C VAL A 153 0.93 -10.98 0.54
N LEU A 154 1.70 -10.42 -0.41
CA LEU A 154 1.90 -11.00 -1.73
C LEU A 154 2.45 -12.42 -1.62
N GLN A 155 3.50 -12.62 -0.82
CA GLN A 155 4.07 -13.95 -0.61
C GLN A 155 3.03 -14.93 -0.05
N GLY A 156 2.26 -14.52 0.95
CA GLY A 156 1.18 -15.34 1.50
C GLY A 156 0.11 -15.68 0.46
N MET A 157 -0.27 -14.72 -0.40
CA MET A 157 -1.25 -14.96 -1.46
C MET A 157 -0.73 -15.89 -2.55
N LEU A 158 0.54 -15.77 -2.93
CA LEU A 158 1.16 -16.68 -3.92
C LEU A 158 1.31 -18.10 -3.37
N MET A 159 1.48 -18.28 -2.05
CA MET A 159 1.52 -19.61 -1.45
C MET A 159 0.17 -20.35 -1.48
N LEU A 160 -0.93 -19.64 -1.73
CA LEU A 160 -2.25 -20.28 -1.80
C LEU A 160 -2.32 -21.21 -3.02
N PRO A 161 -2.85 -22.44 -2.89
CA PRO A 161 -2.92 -23.39 -3.99
C PRO A 161 -3.58 -22.79 -5.24
N GLY A 162 -2.82 -22.83 -6.33
CA GLY A 162 -3.20 -22.29 -7.62
C GLY A 162 -2.78 -20.86 -7.86
N LEU A 163 -2.44 -20.05 -6.84
CA LEU A 163 -2.08 -18.63 -6.98
C LEU A 163 -0.58 -18.34 -7.17
N GLY A 164 0.30 -19.33 -7.00
CA GLY A 164 1.75 -19.22 -7.21
C GLY A 164 2.32 -20.22 -8.19
#